data_AF-A0A1B7M0K7-F1
#
_entry.id   AF-A0A1B7M0K7-F1
#
_cell.length_a   1.000
_cell.length_b   1.000
_cell.length_c   1.000
_cell.angle_alpha   90.00
_cell.angle_beta   90.00
_cell.angle_gamma   90.00
#
_symmetry.space_group_name_H-M   'P 1'
#
loop_
_entity.id
_entity.type
_entity.pdbx_description
1 polymer ?
#
loop_
_entity_poly.entity_id
_entity_poly.type
_entity_poly.pdbx_seq_one_letter_code
_entity_poly.pdbx_strand_id
1 'polypeptide(L)'
;MMIGNRHQFLLVQRSLQRMLIAAERGVLVYGKSDDVYEMRIQPAILELRLQRTVQYPDGAYKIRLYFSEPVSQPSILVAARLRAKPANEAGLRRQNDHVKDSYLRIKEFLGLE
;
A
#
# COMPACT_ATOMS: atom_id res chain seq x y z
N MET A 1 -14.44 9.60 -5.10
CA MET A 1 -14.97 9.58 -3.73
C MET A 1 -13.84 9.93 -2.79
N MET A 2 -13.74 11.20 -2.37
CA MET A 2 -12.74 11.61 -1.40
C MET A 2 -13.13 11.08 -0.02
N ILE A 3 -12.09 10.61 0.65
CA ILE A 3 -12.01 10.04 2.00
C ILE A 3 -12.68 10.97 3.02
N GLY A 4 -13.08 10.42 4.18
CA GLY A 4 -13.59 11.17 5.33
C GLY A 4 -12.78 12.42 5.66
N ASN A 5 -13.40 13.29 6.48
CA ASN A 5 -13.13 14.73 6.57
C ASN A 5 -11.67 15.21 6.36
N ARG A 6 -11.48 16.47 5.97
CA ARG A 6 -10.17 17.10 5.70
C ARG A 6 -9.06 16.73 6.70
N HIS A 7 -9.40 16.54 7.97
CA HIS A 7 -8.47 16.10 9.00
C HIS A 7 -7.91 14.70 8.76
N GLN A 8 -8.75 13.71 8.40
CA GLN A 8 -8.29 12.36 8.07
C GLN A 8 -7.36 12.37 6.85
N PHE A 9 -7.66 13.14 5.81
CA PHE A 9 -6.78 13.28 4.65
C PHE A 9 -5.37 13.77 5.06
N LEU A 10 -5.30 14.84 5.87
CA LEU A 10 -4.03 15.38 6.35
C LEU A 10 -3.25 14.37 7.20
N LEU A 11 -3.95 13.58 8.02
CA LEU A 11 -3.32 12.51 8.82
C LEU A 11 -2.74 11.41 7.93
N VAL A 12 -3.48 10.97 6.89
CA VAL A 12 -3.00 9.97 5.94
C VAL A 12 -1.77 10.47 5.19
N GLN A 13 -1.82 11.71 4.69
CA GLN A 13 -0.70 12.34 4.02
C GLN A 13 0.54 12.38 4.91
N ARG A 14 0.40 12.84 6.16
CA ARG A 14 1.51 12.92 7.12
C ARG A 14 2.05 11.54 7.52
N SER A 15 1.16 10.55 7.67
CA SER A 15 1.56 9.16 7.90
C SER A 15 2.35 8.61 6.72
N LEU A 16 1.89 8.82 5.49
CA LEU A 16 2.60 8.38 4.29
C LEU A 16 3.99 9.02 4.19
N GLN A 17 4.09 10.35 4.38
CA GLN A 17 5.37 11.06 4.38
C GLN A 17 6.36 10.50 5.40
N ARG A 18 5.91 10.19 6.62
CA ARG A 18 6.76 9.56 7.63
C ARG A 18 7.30 8.19 7.20
N MET A 19 6.46 7.37 6.57
CA MET A 19 6.88 6.07 6.08
C MET A 19 7.87 6.18 4.92
N LEU A 20 7.69 7.15 4.02
CA LEU A 20 8.63 7.40 2.93
C LEU A 20 10.00 7.86 3.45
N ILE A 21 10.02 8.77 4.44
CA ILE A 21 11.28 9.17 5.10
C ILE A 21 11.94 7.99 5.81
N ALA A 22 11.16 7.11 6.44
CA ALA A 22 11.68 5.91 7.07
C ALA A 22 12.23 4.90 6.03
N ALA A 23 11.62 4.80 4.85
CA ALA A 23 12.12 4.02 3.73
C ALA A 23 13.46 4.55 3.23
N GLU A 24 13.57 5.87 3.01
CA GLU A 24 14.82 6.53 2.59
C GLU A 24 15.96 6.31 3.59
N ARG A 25 15.65 6.19 4.88
CA ARG A 25 16.61 5.91 5.94
C ARG A 25 16.91 4.42 6.13
N GLY A 26 16.23 3.52 5.42
CA GLY A 26 16.40 2.07 5.54
C GLY A 26 15.94 1.50 6.89
N VAL A 27 14.97 2.13 7.56
CA VAL A 27 14.52 1.73 8.91
C VAL A 27 13.14 1.07 8.93
N LEU A 28 12.55 0.77 7.78
CA LEU A 28 11.29 0.04 7.70
C LEU A 28 11.51 -1.45 8.02
N VAL A 29 10.58 -2.03 8.78
CA VAL A 29 10.62 -3.45 9.14
C VAL A 29 9.80 -4.27 8.14
N TYR A 30 10.42 -5.34 7.63
CA TYR A 30 9.78 -6.31 6.74
C TYR A 30 9.15 -7.45 7.54
N GLY A 31 7.88 -7.76 7.26
CA GLY A 31 7.23 -8.91 7.85
C GLY A 31 5.71 -8.90 7.75
N LYS A 32 5.09 -10.04 8.08
CA LYS A 32 3.64 -10.24 7.92
C LYS A 32 2.81 -9.30 8.78
N SER A 33 3.36 -8.73 9.84
CA SER A 33 2.68 -7.81 10.75
C SER A 33 3.34 -6.43 10.83
N ASP A 34 4.35 -6.19 10.00
CA ASP A 34 5.24 -5.03 10.11
C ASP A 34 4.92 -3.96 9.07
N ASP A 35 5.87 -3.06 8.81
CA ASP A 35 5.67 -1.88 7.95
C ASP A 35 5.51 -2.26 6.48
N VAL A 36 6.35 -3.17 6.00
CA VAL A 36 6.34 -3.66 4.62
C VAL A 36 6.08 -5.15 4.60
N TYR A 37 5.18 -5.58 3.73
CA TYR A 37 4.89 -6.99 3.53
C TYR A 37 4.92 -7.38 2.06
N GLU A 38 5.63 -8.47 1.75
CA GLU A 38 5.58 -9.11 0.45
C GLU A 38 4.26 -9.90 0.30
N MET A 39 3.50 -9.55 -0.74
CA MET A 39 2.19 -10.14 -0.95
C MET A 39 2.32 -11.55 -1.52
N ARG A 40 2.06 -12.58 -0.71
CA ARG A 40 2.18 -14.00 -1.14
C ARG A 40 1.44 -14.37 -2.42
N ILE A 41 0.29 -13.75 -2.69
CA ILE A 41 -0.48 -14.00 -3.92
C ILE A 41 0.21 -13.43 -5.18
N GLN A 42 1.08 -12.44 -5.01
CA GLN A 42 1.86 -11.82 -6.07
C GLN A 42 3.16 -11.25 -5.48
N PRO A 43 4.24 -12.04 -5.35
CA PRO A 43 5.47 -11.63 -4.66
C PRO A 43 6.15 -10.40 -5.27
N ALA A 44 5.90 -10.09 -6.55
CA ALA A 44 6.35 -8.87 -7.18
C ALA A 44 5.73 -7.58 -6.59
N ILE A 45 4.72 -7.71 -5.71
CA ILE A 45 4.05 -6.60 -5.04
C ILE A 45 4.40 -6.58 -3.56
N LEU A 46 4.89 -5.42 -3.15
CA LEU A 46 5.09 -5.04 -1.76
C LEU A 46 3.92 -4.16 -1.30
N GLU A 47 3.52 -4.35 -0.05
CA GLU A 47 2.50 -3.57 0.63
C GLU A 47 3.15 -2.78 1.76
N LEU A 48 3.17 -1.45 1.64
CA LEU A 48 3.48 -0.55 2.74
C LEU A 48 2.21 -0.26 3.54
N ARG A 49 2.26 -0.51 4.84
CA ARG A 49 1.11 -0.46 5.73
C ARG A 49 1.11 0.82 6.53
N LEU A 50 0.14 1.67 6.26
CA LEU A 50 -0.14 2.77 7.16
C LEU A 50 -0.82 2.20 8.40
N GLN A 51 -0.21 2.40 9.56
CA GLN A 51 -0.69 1.91 10.86
C GLN A 51 -2.06 2.48 11.23
N ARG A 52 -2.42 3.63 10.67
CA ARG A 52 -3.67 4.33 10.95
C ARG A 52 -4.87 3.67 10.24
N THR A 53 -5.95 3.53 11.01
CA THR A 53 -7.27 3.24 10.48
C THR A 53 -8.02 4.55 10.25
N VAL A 54 -8.75 4.66 9.15
CA VAL A 54 -9.58 5.80 8.78
C VAL A 54 -11.04 5.44 9.00
N GLN A 55 -11.83 6.35 9.57
CA GLN A 55 -13.24 6.10 9.85
C GLN A 55 -14.12 6.67 8.73
N TYR A 56 -14.93 5.80 8.13
CA TYR A 56 -15.97 6.11 7.16
C TYR A 56 -17.34 5.83 7.77
N PRO A 57 -18.43 6.37 7.19
CA PRO A 57 -19.79 6.12 7.69
C PRO A 57 -20.16 4.63 7.76
N ASP A 58 -19.60 3.81 6.88
CA ASP A 58 -19.81 2.35 6.79
C ASP A 58 -18.77 1.52 7.55
N GLY A 59 -17.84 2.18 8.26
CA GLY A 59 -16.93 1.54 9.19
C GLY A 59 -15.46 1.97 9.06
N ALA A 60 -14.58 1.16 9.65
CA ALA A 60 -13.17 1.46 9.77
C ALA A 60 -12.38 0.87 8.60
N TYR A 61 -11.43 1.63 8.05
CA TYR A 61 -10.67 1.26 6.85
C TYR A 61 -9.16 1.34 7.08
N LYS A 62 -8.42 0.35 6.57
CA LYS A 62 -6.96 0.31 6.55
C LYS A 62 -6.45 0.86 5.21
N ILE A 63 -5.40 1.69 5.26
CA ILE A 63 -4.77 2.26 4.07
C ILE A 63 -3.47 1.54 3.76
N ARG A 64 -3.25 1.25 2.49
CA ARG A 64 -2.11 0.51 1.95
C ARG A 64 -1.57 1.22 0.71
N LEU A 65 -0.25 1.36 0.66
CA LEU A 65 0.46 1.70 -0.57
C LEU A 65 0.99 0.39 -1.16
N TYR A 66 0.57 0.07 -2.37
CA TYR A 66 1.10 -1.03 -3.15
C TYR A 66 2.19 -0.51 -4.08
N PHE A 67 3.33 -1.18 -4.09
CA PHE A 67 4.49 -0.81 -4.89
C PHE A 67 5.30 -2.05 -5.28
N SER A 68 6.29 -1.88 -6.15
CA SER A 68 7.24 -2.92 -6.52
C SER A 68 8.65 -2.34 -6.54
N GLU A 69 9.62 -3.22 -6.29
CA GLU A 69 11.04 -2.97 -6.47
C GLU A 69 11.55 -4.00 -7.50
N PRO A 70 11.62 -3.64 -8.79
CA PRO A 70 12.00 -4.59 -9.83
C PRO A 70 13.45 -5.04 -9.67
N VAL A 71 13.71 -6.35 -9.78
CA VAL A 71 15.07 -6.91 -9.69
C VAL A 71 16.01 -6.34 -10.77
N SER A 72 15.48 -6.00 -11.94
CA SER A 72 16.23 -5.36 -13.03
C SER A 72 16.64 -3.92 -12.73
N GLN A 73 16.04 -3.28 -11.73
CA GLN A 73 16.23 -1.89 -11.35
C GLN A 73 16.24 -1.77 -9.82
N PRO A 74 17.29 -2.28 -9.15
CA PRO A 74 17.37 -2.27 -7.70
C PRO A 74 17.29 -0.83 -7.17
N SER A 75 16.67 -0.65 -6.00
CA SER A 75 16.45 0.67 -5.37
C SER A 75 15.46 1.60 -6.10
N ILE A 76 14.82 1.16 -7.18
CA ILE A 76 13.71 1.89 -7.79
C ILE A 76 12.39 1.39 -7.23
N LEU A 77 11.66 2.29 -6.57
CA LEU A 77 10.31 2.01 -6.05
C LEU A 77 9.25 2.48 -7.04
N VAL A 78 8.57 1.53 -7.68
CA VAL A 78 7.44 1.81 -8.56
C VAL A 78 6.17 1.78 -7.74
N ALA A 79 5.69 2.96 -7.34
CA ALA A 79 4.42 3.10 -6.64
C ALA A 79 3.25 2.79 -7.58
N ALA A 80 2.48 1.74 -7.28
CA ALA A 80 1.35 1.35 -8.11
C ALA A 80 0.08 2.11 -7.70
N ARG A 81 -0.33 1.99 -6.43
CA ARG A 81 -1.57 2.61 -5.93
C ARG A 81 -1.61 2.77 -4.40
N LEU A 82 -2.21 3.88 -3.96
CA LEU A 82 -2.70 4.07 -2.59
C LEU A 82 -4.19 3.68 -2.52
N ARG A 83 -4.54 2.70 -1.69
CA ARG A 83 -5.92 2.20 -1.56
C ARG A 83 -6.33 2.02 -0.11
N ALA A 84 -7.64 2.10 0.12
CA ALA A 84 -8.27 1.79 1.40
C ALA A 84 -9.05 0.48 1.28
N LYS A 85 -9.02 -0.34 2.32
CA LYS A 85 -9.86 -1.54 2.44
C LYS A 85 -10.58 -1.54 3.79
N PRO A 86 -11.78 -2.11 3.90
CA PRO A 86 -12.41 -2.33 5.20
C PRO A 86 -11.48 -3.08 6.17
N ALA A 87 -11.54 -2.75 7.46
CA ALA A 87 -10.77 -3.39 8.53
C ALA A 87 -11.46 -4.67 9.05
N ASN A 88 -12.02 -5.47 8.14
CA ASN A 88 -12.74 -6.72 8.43
C ASN A 88 -12.40 -7.79 7.37
N GLU A 89 -13.05 -8.95 7.44
CA GLU A 89 -12.81 -10.07 6.50
C GLU A 89 -13.10 -9.71 5.04
N ALA A 90 -14.14 -8.91 4.77
CA ALA A 90 -14.43 -8.44 3.42
C ALA A 90 -13.27 -7.60 2.85
N GLY A 91 -12.52 -6.92 3.72
CA GLY A 91 -11.29 -6.24 3.38
C GLY A 91 -10.19 -7.15 2.86
N LEU A 92 -10.12 -8.42 3.28
CA LEU A 92 -9.11 -9.37 2.77
C LEU A 92 -9.35 -9.71 1.30
N ARG A 93 -10.61 -9.89 0.89
CA ARG A 93 -10.96 -10.09 -0.52
C ARG A 93 -10.59 -8.87 -1.37
N ARG A 94 -10.99 -7.68 -0.91
CA ARG A 94 -10.61 -6.39 -1.54
C ARG A 94 -9.10 -6.22 -1.67
N GLN A 95 -8.33 -6.67 -0.67
CA GLN A 95 -6.87 -6.60 -0.71
C GLN A 95 -6.30 -7.44 -1.86
N ASN A 96 -6.82 -8.65 -2.10
CA ASN A 96 -6.37 -9.48 -3.21
C ASN A 96 -6.64 -8.81 -4.56
N ASP A 97 -7.80 -8.17 -4.72
CA ASP A 97 -8.13 -7.41 -5.92
C ASP A 97 -7.17 -6.23 -6.12
N HIS A 98 -6.88 -5.47 -5.05
CA HIS A 98 -5.91 -4.38 -5.10
C HIS A 98 -4.51 -4.84 -5.53
N VAL A 99 -4.08 -6.01 -5.06
CA VAL A 99 -2.77 -6.58 -5.42
C VAL A 99 -2.73 -6.94 -6.90
N LYS A 100 -3.75 -7.64 -7.41
CA LYS A 100 -3.85 -7.98 -8.83
C LYS A 100 -3.84 -6.74 -9.72
N ASP A 101 -4.68 -5.76 -9.40
CA ASP A 101 -4.73 -4.47 -10.09
C ASP A 101 -3.38 -3.75 -10.11
N SER A 102 -2.68 -3.75 -8.97
CA SER A 102 -1.39 -3.08 -8.83
C SER A 102 -0.32 -3.76 -9.68
N TYR A 103 -0.36 -5.10 -9.74
CA TYR A 103 0.55 -5.87 -10.59
C TYR A 103 0.35 -5.62 -12.07
N LEU A 104 -0.90 -5.59 -12.56
CA LEU A 104 -1.18 -5.24 -13.96
C LEU A 104 -0.61 -3.86 -14.32
N ARG A 105 -0.75 -2.89 -13.41
CA ARG A 105 -0.27 -1.52 -13.60
C ARG A 105 1.27 -1.44 -13.63
N ILE A 106 1.94 -2.25 -12.81
CA ILE A 106 3.40 -2.34 -12.81
C ILE A 106 3.90 -3.06 -14.05
N LYS A 107 3.25 -4.15 -14.48
CA LYS A 107 3.57 -4.83 -15.73
C LYS A 107 3.50 -3.88 -16.92
N GLU A 108 2.41 -3.13 -17.02
CA GLU A 108 2.22 -2.10 -18.06
C GLU A 108 3.34 -1.04 -18.00
N PHE A 109 3.65 -0.51 -16.81
CA PHE A 109 4.71 0.49 -16.64
C PHE A 109 6.10 -0.04 -17.04
N LEU A 110 6.38 -1.31 -16.78
CA LEU A 110 7.66 -1.93 -17.09
C LEU A 110 7.73 -2.54 -18.50
N GLY A 111 6.63 -2.49 -19.27
CA GLY A 111 6.54 -3.12 -20.59
C GLY A 111 6.65 -4.65 -20.54
N LEU A 112 6.17 -5.28 -19.47
CA LEU A 112 6.16 -6.74 -19.31
C LEU A 112 4.82 -7.30 -19.81
N GLU A 113 4.84 -8.11 -20.87
CA GLU A 113 3.65 -8.77 -21.45
C GLU A 113 3.03 -9.82 -20.53
#